data_AF-K8EK33-F1
#
_entry.id   AF-K8EK33-F1
#
_cell.length_a   1.000
_cell.length_b   1.000
_cell.length_c   1.000
_cell.angle_alpha   90.00
_cell.angle_beta   90.00
_cell.angle_gamma   90.00
#
_symmetry.space_group_name_H-M   'P 1'
#
loop_
_entity.id
_entity.type
_entity.pdbx_description
1 polymer ?
#
loop_
_entity_poly.entity_id
_entity_poly.type
_entity_poly.pdbx_seq_one_letter_code
_entity_poly.pdbx_strand_id
1 'polypeptide(L)' 'MKIGDIVTRKIYGEDMQFCVLGFYTNQRTGEKVAILALLDPNLIVEASVQELNPVSARKLFALTQNFVH' A
#
# COMPACT_ATOMS: atom_id res chain seq x y z
N MET A 1 13.33 -3.52 3.69
CA MET A 1 11.93 -3.11 3.57
C MET A 1 11.09 -4.34 3.24
N LYS A 2 10.13 -4.68 4.10
CA LYS A 2 9.23 -5.82 3.98
C LYS A 2 7.79 -5.35 4.15
N ILE A 3 6.83 -6.23 3.87
CA ILE A 3 5.41 -5.97 4.14
C ILE A 3 5.23 -5.70 5.64
N GLY A 4 4.47 -4.66 5.97
CA GLY A 4 4.23 -4.19 7.34
C GLY A 4 5.24 -3.17 7.85
N ASP A 5 6.34 -2.90 7.12
CA ASP A 5 7.24 -1.80 7.50
C ASP A 5 6.53 -0.44 7.30
N ILE A 6 6.75 0.48 8.24
CA ILE A 6 6.38 1.90 8.08
C ILE A 6 7.56 2.63 7.46
N VAL A 7 7.30 3.38 6.39
CA VAL A 7 8.30 4.15 5.66
C VAL A 7 7.84 5.60 5.50
N THR A 8 8.79 6.52 5.42
CA THR A 8 8.51 7.93 5.18
C THR A 8 8.83 8.29 3.74
N ARG A 9 7.95 9.04 3.09
CA ARG A 9 8.17 9.61 1.76
C ARG A 9 7.72 11.06 1.72
N LYS A 10 8.53 11.90 1.10
CA LYS A 10 8.20 13.30 0.87
C LYS A 10 7.18 13.43 -0.26
N ILE A 11 6.01 14.00 0.03
CA ILE A 11 4.96 14.30 -0.93
C ILE A 11 4.55 15.76 -0.73
N TYR A 12 4.52 16.55 -1.81
CA TYR A 12 4.24 18.00 -1.76
C TYR A 12 5.09 18.82 -0.78
N GLY A 13 6.30 18.35 -0.48
CA GLY A 13 7.22 19.02 0.46
C GLY A 13 7.09 18.59 1.92
N GLU A 14 6.09 17.76 2.25
CA GLU A 14 5.87 17.23 3.60
C GLU A 14 6.25 15.75 3.70
N ASP A 15 6.74 15.35 4.87
CA ASP A 15 7.08 13.96 5.16
C ASP A 15 5.82 13.20 5.57
N MET A 16 5.38 12.26 4.72
CA MET A 16 4.22 11.41 4.97
C MET A 16 4.67 9.99 5.30
N GLN A 17 3.94 9.33 6.20
CA GLN A 17 4.19 7.94 6.57
C GLN A 17 3.28 6.99 5.79
N PHE A 18 3.84 5.85 5.41
CA PHE A 18 3.16 4.82 4.65
C PHE A 18 3.44 3.45 5.25
N CYS A 19 2.42 2.58 5.25
CA CYS A 19 2.60 1.15 5.49
C CYS A 19 2.86 0.43 4.16
N VAL A 20 3.88 -0.43 4.11
CA VAL A 20 4.16 -1.27 2.95
C VAL A 20 3.20 -2.46 2.92
N LEU A 21 2.40 -2.56 1.86
CA LEU A 21 1.45 -3.66 1.69
C LEU A 21 1.99 -4.80 0.82
N GLY A 22 2.93 -4.50 -0.07
CA GLY A 22 3.42 -5.47 -1.04
C GLY A 22 4.37 -4.88 -2.05
N PHE A 23 4.82 -5.74 -2.95
CA PHE A 23 5.70 -5.38 -4.06
C PHE A 23 5.25 -6.08 -5.32
N TYR A 24 5.44 -5.44 -6.46
CA TYR A 24 5.31 -6.06 -7.77
C TYR A 24 6.45 -5.63 -8.68
N THR A 25 6.69 -6.38 -9.74
CA THR A 25 7.61 -5.99 -10.80
C THR A 25 6.79 -5.40 -11.94
N ASN A 26 7.07 -4.16 -12.32
CA ASN A 26 6.49 -3.56 -13.51
C ASN A 26 6.95 -4.36 -14.73
N GLN A 27 6.04 -5.04 -15.41
CA GLN A 27 6.41 -5.93 -16.52
C GLN A 27 6.95 -5.18 -17.74
N ARG A 28 6.63 -3.89 -17.89
CA ARG A 28 7.11 -3.06 -19.01
C ARG A 28 8.52 -2.53 -18.77
N THR A 29 8.83 -2.10 -17.54
CA THR A 29 10.12 -1.46 -17.21
C THR A 29 11.10 -2.38 -16.49
N GLY A 30 10.63 -3.52 -15.96
CA GLY A 30 11.41 -4.41 -15.10
C GLY A 30 11.60 -3.87 -13.68
N GLU A 31 11.09 -2.68 -13.36
CA GLU A 31 11.32 -2.04 -12.07
C GLU A 31 10.50 -2.68 -10.96
N LYS A 32 11.11 -2.83 -9.77
CA LYS A 32 10.40 -3.28 -8.57
C LYS A 32 9.69 -2.10 -7.92
N VAL A 33 8.37 -2.19 -7.81
CA VAL A 33 7.50 -1.14 -7.28
C VAL A 33 6.88 -1.60 -5.96
N ALA A 34 6.85 -0.71 -4.96
CA ALA A 34 6.19 -0.94 -3.68
C ALA A 34 4.75 -0.42 -3.71
N ILE A 35 3.84 -1.17 -3.07
CA ILE A 35 2.45 -0.77 -2.84
C ILE A 35 2.38 -0.20 -1.42
N LEU A 36 1.93 1.05 -1.30
CA LEU A 36 1.95 1.82 -0.06
C LEU A 36 0.53 2.26 0.32
N ALA A 37 0.17 2.12 1.59
CA ALA A 37 -1.02 2.74 2.17
C ALA A 37 -0.62 3.97 2.98
N LEU A 38 -1.24 5.12 2.70
CA LEU A 38 -1.03 6.34 3.48
C LEU A 38 -1.53 6.11 4.90
N LEU A 39 -0.70 6.46 5.88
CA LEU A 39 -1.08 6.49 7.28
C LEU A 39 -1.31 7.95 7.66
N ASP A 40 -2.50 8.26 8.16
CA ASP A 40 -2.71 9.51 8.89
C ASP A 40 -2.25 9.27 10.34
N PRO A 41 -1.12 9.85 10.77
CA PRO A 41 -0.63 9.66 12.13
C PRO A 41 -1.55 10.27 13.19
N ASN A 42 -2.50 11.13 12.82
CA ASN A 42 -3.45 11.76 13.74
C ASN A 42 -4.73 10.93 13.93
N LEU A 43 -4.92 9.86 13.15
CA LEU A 43 -6.12 9.03 13.19
C LEU A 43 -5.77 7.59 13.59
N ILE A 44 -5.67 7.36 14.90
CA ILE A 44 -5.58 6.02 15.48
C ILE A 44 -6.98 5.59 15.91
N VAL A 45 -7.47 4.49 15.35
CA VAL A 45 -8.76 3.91 15.69
C VAL A 45 -8.57 2.49 16.20
N GLU A 46 -9.27 2.16 17.28
CA GLU A 46 -9.39 0.79 17.74
C GLU A 46 -10.57 0.14 17.03
N ALA A 47 -10.37 -1.08 16.52
CA ALA A 47 -11.41 -1.87 15.88
C ALA A 47 -11.28 -3.32 16.33
N SER A 48 -12.42 -4.02 16.44
CA SER A 48 -12.38 -5.43 16.76
C SER A 48 -11.80 -6.23 15.59
N VAL A 49 -10.98 -7.25 15.89
CA VAL A 49 -10.45 -8.15 14.85
C VAL A 49 -11.58 -8.80 14.04
N GLN A 50 -12.75 -9.05 14.64
CA GLN A 50 -13.89 -9.63 13.93
C GLN A 50 -14.53 -8.66 12.92
N GLU A 51 -14.30 -7.35 13.05
CA GLU A 51 -14.80 -6.33 12.12
C GLU A 51 -13.84 -6.15 10.92
N LEU A 52 -12.61 -6.66 11.03
CA LEU A 52 -11.62 -6.59 9.97
C LEU A 52 -11.88 -7.68 8.94
N ASN A 53 -12.24 -7.27 7.72
CA ASN A 53 -12.34 -8.18 6.61
C ASN A 53 -10.95 -8.46 6.02
N PRO A 54 -10.51 -9.72 5.89
CA PRO A 54 -9.25 -10.03 5.23
C PRO A 54 -9.33 -9.58 3.77
N VAL A 55 -8.48 -8.64 3.41
CA VAL A 55 -8.36 -8.23 2.01
C VAL A 55 -7.57 -9.32 1.30
N SER A 56 -8.26 -10.09 0.45
CA SER A 56 -7.57 -11.02 -0.45
C SER A 56 -6.62 -10.22 -1.33
N ALA A 57 -5.32 -10.48 -1.24
CA ALA A 57 -4.31 -9.84 -2.08
C ALA A 57 -4.64 -9.99 -3.58
N ARG A 58 -5.38 -11.03 -3.96
CA ARG A 58 -5.89 -11.26 -5.33
C ARG A 58 -6.79 -10.12 -5.82
N LYS A 59 -7.57 -9.49 -4.92
CA LYS A 59 -8.40 -8.32 -5.24
C LYS A 59 -7.59 -7.02 -5.36
N LEU A 60 -6.45 -6.92 -4.67
CA LEU A 60 -5.51 -5.79 -4.82
C LEU A 60 -4.87 -5.78 -6.22
N PHE A 61 -4.44 -6.94 -6.72
CA PHE A 61 -3.84 -7.07 -8.06
C PHE A 61 -4.86 -6.89 -9.20
N ALA A 62 -6.15 -7.15 -8.95
CA ALA A 62 -7.20 -6.95 -9.95
C ALA A 62 -7.44 -5.45 -10.26
N LEU A 63 -7.21 -4.55 -9.30
CA LEU A 63 -7.39 -3.09 -9.50
C LEU A 63 -6.32 -2.48 -10.43
N THR A 64 -5.18 -3.16 -10.63
CA THR A 64 -4.10 -2.69 -11.51
C THR A 64 -4.21 -3.22 -12.95
N GLN A 65 -5.17 -4.12 -13.24
CA GLN A 65 -5.35 -4.71 -14.58
C GLN A 65 -6.33 -3.94 -15.46
N ASN A 66 -7.10 -3.00 -14.91
CA ASN A 66 -8.16 -2.28 -15.64
C ASN A 66 -7.67 -1.02 -16.39
N PHE A 67 -6.36 -0.76 -16.48
CA PHE A 67 -5.78 0.38 -17.20
C PHE A 67 -5.09 -0.04 -18.51
N VAL A 68 -5.76 -0.86 -19.31
CA VAL A 68 -5.36 -1.13 -20.70
C VAL A 68 -6.53 -0.77 -21.62
N HIS A 69 -6.49 0.45 -22.16
CA HIS A 69 -7.01 0.72 -23.49
C HIS A 69 -6.16 1.78 -24.20
#